data_AF-A0A1Q8E7A0-F1
#
_entry.id   AF-A0A1Q8E7A0-F1
#
_cell.length_a   1.000
_cell.length_b   1.000
_cell.length_c   1.000
_cell.angle_alpha   90.00
_cell.angle_beta   90.00
_cell.angle_gamma   90.00
#
_symmetry.space_group_name_H-M   'P 1'
#
loop_
_entity.id
_entity.type
_entity.pdbx_description
1 polymer ?
#
loop_
_entity_poly.entity_id
_entity_poly.type
_entity_poly.pdbx_seq_one_letter_code
_entity_poly.pdbx_strand_id
1 'polypeptide(L)'
;MYHPFKKIRQEYRETRGRSNEDFLEWFLKRHLSDKGKIILIVLCWLAWTQMWIYPALFVYLFEGVVVLCLLYGIAFLVTHRNHRK
;
A
#
# COMPACT_ATOMS: atom_id res chain seq x y z
N MET A 1 -8.51 -22.67 1.61
CA MET A 1 -8.16 -21.49 0.80
C MET A 1 -7.39 -20.51 1.69
N TYR A 2 -6.06 -20.57 1.68
CA TYR A 2 -5.19 -19.74 2.51
C TYR A 2 -5.16 -18.32 1.94
N HIS A 3 -5.90 -17.38 2.53
CA HIS A 3 -5.77 -15.96 2.19
C HIS A 3 -4.72 -15.34 3.13
N PRO A 4 -3.46 -15.16 2.70
CA PRO A 4 -2.41 -14.60 3.56
C PRO A 4 -2.80 -13.23 4.15
N PHE A 5 -3.58 -12.45 3.39
CA PHE A 5 -4.13 -11.17 3.83
C PHE A 5 -5.11 -11.24 5.01
N LYS A 6 -5.91 -12.32 5.13
CA LYS A 6 -6.86 -12.47 6.25
C LYS A 6 -6.13 -12.71 7.57
N LYS A 7 -5.07 -13.52 7.54
CA LYS A 7 -4.26 -13.83 8.73
C LYS A 7 -3.50 -12.61 9.24
N ILE A 8 -2.84 -11.87 8.33
CA ILE A 8 -2.10 -10.64 8.68
C ILE A 8 -3.05 -9.57 9.23
N ARG A 9 -4.25 -9.42 8.65
CA ARG A 9 -5.25 -8.45 9.13
C ARG A 9 -5.76 -8.79 10.53
N GLN A 10 -5.92 -10.09 10.82
CA GLN A 10 -6.38 -10.56 12.11
C GLN A 10 -5.27 -10.43 13.17
N GLU A 11 -4.03 -10.83 12.84
CA GLU A 11 -2.85 -10.59 13.67
C GLU A 11 -2.64 -9.10 13.96
N TYR A 12 -2.81 -8.22 12.97
CA TYR A 12 -2.74 -6.77 13.17
C TYR A 12 -3.78 -6.29 14.17
N ARG A 13 -5.02 -6.77 14.06
CA ARG A 13 -6.13 -6.36 14.92
C ARG A 13 -5.96 -6.87 16.36
N GLU A 14 -5.42 -8.07 16.54
CA GLU A 14 -5.20 -8.71 17.83
C GLU A 14 -3.97 -8.19 18.57
N THR A 15 -2.90 -7.80 17.85
CA THR A 15 -1.64 -7.31 18.45
C THR A 15 -1.49 -5.79 18.44
N ARG A 16 -2.49 -5.03 17.96
CA ARG A 16 -2.60 -3.58 18.12
C ARG A 16 -2.96 -3.24 19.57
N GLY A 17 -2.05 -3.55 20.50
CA GLY A 17 -2.17 -3.27 21.93
C GLY A 17 -1.73 -1.85 22.33
N ARG A 18 -1.18 -1.05 21.41
CA ARG A 18 -0.82 0.36 21.64
C ARG A 18 -1.41 1.24 20.55
N SER A 19 -2.19 2.24 20.97
CA SER A 19 -3.08 3.06 20.16
C SER A 19 -2.41 3.92 19.07
N ASN A 20 -1.07 4.00 19.04
CA ASN A 20 -0.32 4.91 18.17
C ASN A 20 0.67 4.25 17.19
N GLU A 21 0.73 2.91 17.09
CA GLU A 21 1.54 2.29 16.04
C GLU A 21 0.77 2.25 14.71
N ASP A 22 1.34 2.89 13.68
CA ASP A 22 0.83 2.81 12.31
C ASP A 22 0.91 1.37 11.79
N PHE A 23 -0.02 0.99 10.90
CA PHE A 23 -0.01 -0.36 10.29
C PHE A 23 1.35 -0.71 9.70
N LEU A 24 1.97 0.27 9.04
CA LEU A 24 3.30 0.13 8.45
C LEU A 24 4.37 -0.11 9.52
N GLU A 25 4.32 0.65 10.62
CA GLU A 25 5.27 0.50 11.73
C GLU A 25 5.14 -0.86 12.42
N TRP A 26 3.91 -1.30 12.69
CA TRP A 26 3.60 -2.62 13.23
C TRP A 26 4.11 -3.74 12.30
N PHE A 27 3.85 -3.60 11.00
CA PHE A 27 4.25 -4.58 9.99
C PHE A 27 5.77 -4.68 9.86
N LEU A 28 6.47 -3.55 9.86
CA LEU A 28 7.94 -3.50 9.85
C LEU A 28 8.56 -4.09 11.12
N LYS A 29 7.96 -3.86 12.29
CA LYS A 29 8.50 -4.34 13.58
C LYS A 29 8.29 -5.85 13.79
N ARG A 30 7.11 -6.38 13.45
CA ARG A 30 6.72 -7.76 13.82
C ARG A 30 6.77 -8.77 12.69
N HIS A 31 6.49 -8.36 11.46
CA HIS A 31 6.40 -9.28 10.32
C HIS A 31 7.70 -9.34 9.51
N LEU A 32 8.59 -8.35 9.68
CA LEU A 32 9.84 -8.24 8.95
C LEU A 32 11.04 -8.57 9.85
N SER A 33 11.79 -9.61 9.48
CA SER A 33 13.10 -9.90 10.06
C SER A 33 14.08 -8.74 9.80
N ASP A 34 15.13 -8.56 10.62
CA ASP A 34 16.05 -7.42 10.51
C ASP A 34 16.70 -7.28 9.12
N LYS A 35 16.90 -8.41 8.40
CA LYS A 35 17.34 -8.40 7.00
C LYS A 35 16.28 -7.84 6.04
N GLY A 36 15.01 -8.10 6.30
CA GLY A 36 13.89 -7.54 5.54
C GLY A 36 13.77 -6.03 5.72
N LYS A 37 14.06 -5.51 6.92
CA LYS A 37 14.06 -4.05 7.19
C LYS A 37 15.12 -3.34 6.35
N ILE A 38 16.32 -3.91 6.26
CA ILE A 38 17.41 -3.40 5.43
C ILE A 38 17.01 -3.38 3.95
N ILE A 39 16.41 -4.47 3.44
CA ILE A 39 15.93 -4.52 2.05
C ILE A 39 14.88 -3.44 1.77
N LEU A 40 13.95 -3.21 2.70
CA LEU A 40 12.91 -2.18 2.55
C LEU A 40 13.50 -0.76 2.53
N ILE A 41 14.50 -0.49 3.38
CA ILE A 41 15.23 0.78 3.40
C ILE A 41 15.97 1.00 2.08
N VAL A 42 16.67 -0.03 1.57
CA VAL A 42 17.37 0.04 0.28
C VAL A 42 16.40 0.25 -0.88
N LEU A 43 15.25 -0.42 -0.88
CA LEU A 43 14.21 -0.22 -1.89
C LEU A 43 13.63 1.21 -1.85
N CYS A 44 13.32 1.73 -0.66
CA CYS A 44 12.88 3.13 -0.52
C CYS A 44 13.95 4.12 -0.99
N TRP A 45 15.22 3.85 -0.67
CA TRP A 45 16.33 4.70 -1.11
C TRP A 45 16.49 4.69 -2.63
N LEU A 46 16.44 3.52 -3.26
CA LEU A 46 16.52 3.41 -4.73
C LEU A 46 15.35 4.11 -5.42
N ALA A 47 14.13 3.90 -4.92
CA ALA A 47 12.94 4.58 -5.43
C ALA A 47 13.06 6.10 -5.31
N TRP A 48 13.56 6.59 -4.17
CA TRP A 48 13.83 8.01 -3.96
C TRP A 48 14.89 8.53 -4.94
N THR A 49 16.01 7.84 -5.12
CA THR A 49 17.04 8.27 -6.07
C THR A 49 16.56 8.30 -7.52
N GLN A 50 15.71 7.36 -7.93
CA GLN A 50 15.13 7.36 -9.28
C GLN A 50 14.22 8.56 -9.52
N MET A 51 13.49 9.02 -8.49
CA MET A 51 12.68 10.23 -8.57
C MET A 51 13.52 11.49 -8.82
N TRP A 52 14.72 11.57 -8.24
CA TRP A 52 15.63 12.71 -8.46
C TRP A 52 16.28 12.72 -9.84
N ILE A 53 16.64 11.54 -10.37
CA ILE A 53 17.31 11.42 -11.68
C ILE A 53 16.31 11.69 -12.82
N TYR A 54 15.06 11.25 -12.67
CA TYR A 54 14.02 11.40 -13.68
C TYR A 54 12.76 12.04 -13.09
N PRO A 55 12.69 13.37 -12.99
CA PRO A 55 11.50 14.05 -12.45
C PRO A 55 10.23 13.76 -13.26
N ALA A 56 10.37 13.42 -14.54
CA ALA A 56 9.26 12.95 -15.37
C ALA A 56 8.60 11.66 -14.83
N LEU A 57 9.37 10.78 -14.18
CA LEU A 57 8.85 9.55 -13.58
C LEU A 57 7.82 9.85 -12.48
N PHE A 58 8.01 10.94 -11.73
CA PHE A 58 7.05 11.42 -10.73
C PHE A 58 5.72 11.83 -11.39
N VAL A 59 5.80 12.53 -12.52
CA VAL A 59 4.61 12.95 -13.29
C VAL A 59 3.86 11.74 -13.83
N TYR A 60 4.55 10.76 -14.41
CA TYR A 60 3.92 9.53 -14.91
C TYR A 60 3.32 8.67 -13.80
N LEU A 61 3.97 8.56 -12.64
CA LEU A 61 3.42 7.88 -11.47
C LEU A 61 2.14 8.57 -10.99
N PHE A 62 2.17 9.90 -10.89
CA PHE A 62 1.01 10.69 -10.49
C PHE A 62 -0.15 10.55 -11.49
N GLU A 63 0.14 10.61 -12.79
CA GLU A 63 -0.82 10.38 -13.86
C GLU A 63 -1.45 8.98 -13.77
N GLY A 64 -0.62 7.95 -13.53
CA GLY A 64 -1.10 6.59 -13.31
C GLY A 64 -2.05 6.45 -12.12
N VAL A 65 -1.75 7.12 -10.99
CA VAL A 65 -2.65 7.16 -9.83
C VAL A 65 -3.96 7.86 -10.16
N VAL A 66 -3.93 8.98 -10.89
CA VAL A 66 -5.14 9.69 -11.32
C VAL A 66 -6.01 8.82 -12.22
N VAL A 67 -5.41 8.12 -13.20
CA VAL A 67 -6.13 7.19 -14.07
C VAL A 67 -6.77 6.05 -13.27
N LEU A 68 -6.03 5.46 -12.32
CA LEU A 68 -6.58 4.43 -11.44
C LEU A 68 -7.76 4.93 -10.59
N CYS A 69 -7.66 6.14 -10.04
CA CYS A 69 -8.76 6.77 -9.30
C CYS A 69 -9.99 6.98 -10.19
N LEU A 70 -9.81 7.44 -11.44
CA LEU A 70 -10.91 7.59 -12.39
C LEU A 70 -11.55 6.24 -12.73
N LEU A 71 -10.76 5.22 -13.04
CA LEU A 71 -11.27 3.87 -13.31
C LEU A 71 -12.05 3.31 -12.11
N TYR A 72 -11.53 3.49 -10.89
CA TYR A 72 -12.22 3.09 -9.68
C TYR A 72 -13.54 3.85 -9.50
N GLY A 73 -13.55 5.17 -9.71
CA GLY A 73 -14.76 5.98 -9.65
C GLY A 73 -15.82 5.54 -10.67
N ILE A 74 -15.42 5.24 -11.91
CA ILE A 74 -16.31 4.72 -12.95
C ILE A 74 -16.83 3.34 -12.55
N ALA A 75 -15.97 2.42 -12.12
CA ALA A 75 -16.37 1.08 -11.67
C ALA A 75 -17.35 1.17 -10.47
N PHE A 76 -17.10 2.08 -9.54
CA PHE A 76 -17.98 2.36 -8.41
C PHE A 76 -19.34 2.88 -8.88
N LEU A 77 -19.37 3.84 -9.80
CA LEU A 77 -20.61 4.38 -10.38
C LEU A 77 -21.40 3.31 -11.15
N VAL A 78 -20.73 2.48 -11.95
CA VAL A 78 -21.35 1.38 -12.69
C VAL A 78 -21.94 0.36 -11.72
N THR A 79 -21.20 -0.03 -10.69
CA THR A 79 -21.65 -0.95 -9.65
C THR A 79 -22.84 -0.38 -8.86
N HIS A 80 -22.75 0.88 -8.43
CA HIS A 80 -23.81 1.56 -7.69
C HIS A 80 -25.09 1.73 -8.53
N ARG A 81 -24.96 2.01 -9.82
CA ARG A 81 -26.10 2.10 -10.75
C ARG A 81 -26.73 0.72 -11.01
N ASN A 82 -25.94 -0.35 -11.00
CA ASN A 82 -26.44 -1.72 -11.18
C ASN A 82 -27.27 -2.22 -9.99
N HIS A 83 -27.01 -1.72 -8.78
CA HIS A 83 -27.82 -2.03 -7.58
C HIS A 83 -29.14 -1.24 -7.48
N ARG A 84 -29.38 -0.28 -8.38
CA ARG A 84 -30.59 0.57 -8.40
C ARG A 84 -31.59 0.18 -9.49
N LYS A 85 -31.29 -0.86 -10.28
CA LYS A 85 -32.22 -1.50 -11.21
C LYS A 85 -32.65 -2.84 -10.63
#